data_AF-A0ABD5PVR2-F1
#
_entry.id   AF-A0ABD5PVR2-F1
#
_cell.length_a   1.000
_cell.length_b   1.000
_cell.length_c   1.000
_cell.angle_alpha   90.00
_cell.angle_beta   90.00
_cell.angle_gamma   90.00
#
_symmetry.space_group_name_H-M   'P 1'
#
loop_
_entity.id
_entity.type
_entity.pdbx_description
1 polymer ?
#
loop_
_entity_poly.entity_id
_entity_poly.type
_entity_poly.pdbx_seq_one_letter_code
_entity_poly.pdbx_strand_id
1 'polypeptide(L)'
;MGLEVEAPAPPELEFVDPNEYDDATISADGTDEIDYRREELQEFLEEGAWEEAFDEWVADTDLEEREYEIARDLDLFAEFDFFWDDFADRVGYHAPGIPEDWQAREYHPELDTWGTVSAINAELTEFGQIVSVVLKEEYITWEAEYEPPEDLPDFD
;
A
#
# COMPACT_ATOMS: atom_id res chain seq x y z
N MET A 1 -15.32 17.21 -1.09
CA MET A 1 -16.03 17.03 -2.39
C MET A 1 -15.11 16.09 -3.11
N GLY A 2 -15.58 14.88 -3.44
CA GLY A 2 -14.70 13.87 -4.01
C GLY A 2 -14.11 14.28 -5.35
N LEU A 3 -13.01 13.64 -5.70
CA LEU A 3 -12.27 13.80 -6.94
C LEU A 3 -12.97 13.07 -8.09
N GLU A 4 -13.10 13.70 -9.27
CA GLU A 4 -13.77 13.13 -10.44
C GLU A 4 -12.73 12.70 -11.51
N VAL A 5 -11.96 11.66 -11.21
CA VAL A 5 -10.85 11.16 -12.08
C VAL A 5 -10.96 9.66 -12.34
N GLU A 6 -10.29 9.17 -13.38
CA GLU A 6 -10.20 7.73 -13.67
C GLU A 6 -9.10 7.08 -12.84
N ALA A 7 -9.36 5.86 -12.34
CA ALA A 7 -8.37 5.07 -11.59
C ALA A 7 -7.11 4.78 -12.44
N PRO A 8 -5.91 4.89 -11.86
CA PRO A 8 -4.70 4.43 -12.49
C PRO A 8 -4.66 2.89 -12.51
N ALA A 9 -3.76 2.30 -13.30
CA ALA A 9 -3.53 0.85 -13.23
C ALA A 9 -2.98 0.46 -11.85
N PRO A 10 -3.30 -0.75 -11.34
CA PRO A 10 -2.67 -1.26 -10.12
C PRO A 10 -1.16 -1.42 -10.30
N PRO A 11 -0.38 -1.44 -9.21
CA PRO A 11 1.05 -1.71 -9.27
C PRO A 11 1.34 -3.14 -9.75
N GLU A 12 2.55 -3.36 -10.25
CA GLU A 12 3.07 -4.71 -10.48
C GLU A 12 3.88 -5.15 -9.24
N LEU A 13 3.39 -6.16 -8.52
CA LEU A 13 4.04 -6.64 -7.31
C LEU A 13 5.27 -7.50 -7.64
N GLU A 14 6.47 -6.98 -7.38
CA GLU A 14 7.73 -7.71 -7.50
C GLU A 14 8.21 -8.29 -6.16
N PHE A 15 9.08 -9.29 -6.19
CA PHE A 15 9.70 -9.81 -4.98
C PHE A 15 10.71 -8.79 -4.41
N VAL A 16 10.25 -8.02 -3.43
CA VAL A 16 11.07 -7.16 -2.56
C VAL A 16 10.87 -7.62 -1.12
N ASP A 17 11.94 -7.71 -0.32
CA ASP A 17 11.82 -7.99 1.12
C ASP A 17 11.23 -6.74 1.79
N PRO A 18 10.02 -6.81 2.41
CA PRO A 18 9.41 -5.66 3.03
C PRO A 18 10.26 -4.99 4.12
N ASN A 19 11.21 -5.71 4.71
CA ASN A 19 12.14 -5.15 5.70
C ASN A 19 13.20 -4.21 5.10
N GLU A 20 13.26 -4.08 3.77
CA GLU A 20 14.08 -3.06 3.10
C GLU A 20 13.43 -1.67 3.14
N TYR A 21 12.12 -1.57 3.40
CA TYR A 21 11.43 -0.30 3.52
C TYR A 21 11.49 0.25 4.95
N ASP A 22 11.57 1.57 5.09
CA ASP A 22 11.62 2.23 6.41
C ASP A 22 10.25 2.23 7.12
N ASP A 23 9.16 2.08 6.37
CA ASP A 23 7.76 2.12 6.82
C ASP A 23 7.12 0.72 6.94
N ALA A 24 7.80 -0.33 6.48
CA ALA A 24 7.41 -1.72 6.65
C ALA A 24 8.41 -2.47 7.54
N THR A 25 7.92 -3.23 8.52
CA THR A 25 8.75 -4.15 9.30
C THR A 25 7.90 -5.35 9.68
N ILE A 26 8.28 -6.52 9.18
CA ILE A 26 7.63 -7.79 9.54
C ILE A 26 8.50 -8.50 10.56
N SER A 27 7.88 -9.02 11.62
CA SER A 27 8.59 -9.76 12.66
C SER A 27 8.94 -11.17 12.18
N ALA A 28 9.98 -11.29 11.35
CA ALA A 28 10.50 -12.55 10.86
C ALA A 28 11.65 -13.07 11.73
N ASP A 29 11.35 -13.85 12.78
CA ASP A 29 12.38 -14.69 13.41
C ASP A 29 12.57 -15.94 12.51
N GLY A 30 13.34 -15.80 11.42
CA GLY A 30 13.63 -16.87 10.45
C GLY A 30 13.30 -16.47 9.02
N THR A 31 14.31 -16.15 8.23
CA THR A 31 14.23 -15.54 6.88
C THR A 31 14.00 -16.51 5.73
N ASP A 32 13.71 -17.79 5.98
CA ASP A 32 13.76 -18.80 4.91
C ASP A 32 12.39 -19.22 4.35
N GLU A 33 11.24 -18.88 4.96
CA GLU A 33 9.92 -19.38 4.51
C GLU A 33 8.73 -18.43 4.76
N ILE A 34 8.88 -17.10 4.60
CA ILE A 34 7.71 -16.19 4.64
C ILE A 34 7.10 -16.06 3.24
N ASP A 35 5.88 -16.58 3.08
CA ASP A 35 5.07 -16.38 1.89
C ASP A 35 4.34 -15.03 1.98
N TYR A 36 4.85 -14.04 1.25
CA TYR A 36 4.25 -12.71 1.14
C TYR A 36 2.99 -12.67 0.26
N ARG A 37 2.57 -13.80 -0.33
CA ARG A 37 1.33 -13.95 -1.12
C ARG A 37 1.20 -12.97 -2.29
N ARG A 38 2.32 -12.48 -2.84
CA ARG A 38 2.32 -11.40 -3.84
C ARG A 38 1.60 -11.77 -5.14
N GLU A 39 1.75 -13.02 -5.58
CA GLU A 39 1.04 -13.50 -6.78
C GLU A 39 -0.48 -13.46 -6.58
N GLU A 40 -0.98 -13.94 -5.43
CA GLU A 40 -2.40 -13.92 -5.10
C GLU A 40 -2.91 -12.47 -4.89
N LEU A 41 -2.13 -11.62 -4.25
CA LEU A 41 -2.47 -10.19 -4.07
C LEU A 41 -2.52 -9.45 -5.41
N GLN A 42 -1.60 -9.74 -6.34
CA GLN A 42 -1.61 -9.17 -7.70
C GLN A 42 -2.91 -9.53 -8.42
N GLU A 43 -3.33 -10.80 -8.36
CA GLU A 43 -4.59 -11.26 -8.97
C GLU A 43 -5.79 -10.47 -8.41
N PHE A 44 -5.87 -10.28 -7.09
CA PHE A 44 -6.98 -9.52 -6.48
C PHE A 44 -6.98 -8.03 -6.84
N LEU A 45 -5.80 -7.41 -6.92
CA LEU A 45 -5.66 -6.03 -7.37
C LEU A 45 -6.20 -5.86 -8.81
N GLU A 46 -5.90 -6.82 -9.70
CA GLU A 46 -6.38 -6.86 -11.08
C GLU A 46 -7.86 -7.22 -11.22
N GLU A 47 -8.42 -8.00 -10.28
CA GLU A 47 -9.81 -8.44 -10.30
C GLU A 47 -10.82 -7.39 -9.82
N GLY A 48 -10.37 -6.37 -9.07
CA GLY A 48 -11.22 -5.25 -8.68
C GLY A 48 -10.86 -4.56 -7.37
N ALA A 49 -10.01 -5.16 -6.53
CA ALA A 49 -9.69 -4.58 -5.21
C ALA A 49 -9.11 -3.17 -5.32
N TRP A 50 -8.31 -2.92 -6.35
CA TRP A 50 -7.72 -1.62 -6.63
C TRP A 50 -8.78 -0.57 -7.04
N GLU A 51 -9.68 -0.93 -7.96
CA GLU A 51 -10.75 -0.04 -8.44
C GLU A 51 -11.71 0.32 -7.31
N GLU A 52 -12.08 -0.66 -6.48
CA GLU A 52 -12.95 -0.47 -5.33
C GLU A 52 -12.33 0.44 -4.25
N ALA A 53 -11.08 0.19 -3.90
CA ALA A 53 -10.33 1.06 -2.98
C ALA A 53 -10.14 2.47 -3.54
N PHE A 54 -9.93 2.60 -4.86
CA PHE A 54 -9.80 3.89 -5.52
C PHE A 54 -11.10 4.69 -5.46
N ASP A 55 -12.23 4.04 -5.74
CA ASP A 55 -13.57 4.64 -5.65
C ASP A 55 -13.89 5.14 -4.23
N GLU A 56 -13.46 4.40 -3.19
CA GLU A 56 -13.56 4.85 -1.80
C GLU A 56 -12.66 6.06 -1.53
N TRP A 57 -11.40 5.99 -1.94
CA TRP A 57 -10.43 7.05 -1.71
C TRP A 57 -10.81 8.37 -2.39
N VAL A 58 -11.23 8.34 -3.66
CA VAL A 58 -11.62 9.56 -4.38
C VAL A 58 -12.85 10.23 -3.79
N ALA A 59 -13.70 9.52 -3.03
CA ALA A 59 -14.88 10.11 -2.41
C ALA A 59 -14.52 11.11 -1.29
N ASP A 60 -13.44 10.85 -0.56
CA ASP A 60 -13.07 11.56 0.67
C ASP A 60 -11.67 12.20 0.67
N THR A 61 -10.84 11.94 -0.36
CA THR A 61 -9.50 12.55 -0.49
C THR A 61 -9.52 14.08 -0.42
N ASP A 62 -8.48 14.65 0.21
CA ASP A 62 -8.22 16.09 0.21
C ASP A 62 -7.42 16.55 -1.03
N LEU A 63 -7.06 15.65 -1.96
CA LEU A 63 -6.39 16.03 -3.21
C LEU A 63 -7.34 16.74 -4.19
N GLU A 64 -6.79 17.73 -4.88
CA GLU A 64 -7.43 18.30 -6.08
C GLU A 64 -6.89 17.59 -7.34
N GLU A 65 -7.55 17.81 -8.48
CA GLU A 65 -7.17 17.21 -9.78
C GLU A 65 -5.70 17.47 -10.14
N ARG A 66 -5.16 18.63 -9.76
CA ARG A 66 -3.77 18.97 -10.00
C ARG A 66 -2.80 18.06 -9.24
N GLU A 67 -2.99 17.88 -7.94
CA GLU A 67 -2.15 17.00 -7.11
C GLU A 67 -2.22 15.56 -7.61
N TYR A 68 -3.41 15.11 -8.02
CA TYR A 68 -3.61 13.79 -8.61
C TYR A 68 -2.83 13.61 -9.92
N GLU A 69 -2.91 14.57 -10.84
CA GLU A 69 -2.17 14.51 -12.11
C GLU A 69 -0.65 14.52 -11.87
N ILE A 70 -0.14 15.27 -10.88
CA ILE A 70 1.28 15.22 -10.50
C ILE A 70 1.67 13.82 -10.02
N ALA A 71 0.85 13.19 -9.17
CA ALA A 71 1.14 11.84 -8.68
C ALA A 71 1.12 10.81 -9.82
N ARG A 72 0.23 10.98 -10.79
CA ARG A 72 0.16 10.16 -12.00
C ARG A 72 1.37 10.36 -12.92
N ASP A 73 1.75 11.61 -13.19
CA ASP A 73 2.88 11.94 -14.08
C ASP A 73 4.23 11.49 -13.51
N LEU A 74 4.30 11.33 -12.19
CA LEU A 74 5.45 10.76 -11.48
C LEU A 74 5.39 9.23 -11.36
N ASP A 75 4.38 8.57 -11.93
CA ASP A 75 4.15 7.13 -11.84
C ASP A 75 4.03 6.59 -10.40
N LEU A 76 3.68 7.44 -9.42
CA LEU A 76 3.68 7.04 -8.00
C LEU A 76 2.72 5.87 -7.75
N PHE A 77 1.57 5.82 -8.42
CA PHE A 77 0.63 4.71 -8.24
C PHE A 77 1.20 3.33 -8.63
N ALA A 78 2.14 3.29 -9.57
CA ALA A 78 2.81 2.05 -9.98
C ALA A 78 3.90 1.59 -8.99
N GLU A 79 4.34 2.48 -8.09
CA GLU A 79 5.41 2.21 -7.11
C GLU A 79 4.88 1.69 -5.77
N PHE A 80 3.56 1.54 -5.61
CA PHE A 80 3.00 0.89 -4.42
C PHE A 80 3.46 -0.56 -4.32
N ASP A 81 3.62 -1.01 -3.08
CA ASP A 81 3.88 -2.41 -2.78
C ASP A 81 2.88 -2.95 -1.77
N PHE A 82 2.49 -4.22 -1.92
CA PHE A 82 1.56 -4.92 -1.03
C PHE A 82 2.05 -6.34 -0.75
N PHE A 83 1.94 -6.76 0.51
CA PHE A 83 2.43 -8.06 0.96
C PHE A 83 1.61 -8.60 2.13
N TRP A 84 1.52 -9.92 2.25
CA TRP A 84 0.93 -10.57 3.41
C TRP A 84 1.86 -10.48 4.62
N ASP A 85 1.34 -9.94 5.72
CA ASP A 85 1.98 -9.90 7.04
C ASP A 85 1.26 -10.92 7.94
N ASP A 86 1.76 -12.15 7.92
CA ASP A 86 1.21 -13.28 8.69
C ASP A 86 1.24 -13.01 10.20
N PHE A 87 2.26 -12.30 10.69
CA PHE A 87 2.37 -11.98 12.11
C PHE A 87 1.26 -11.03 12.58
N ALA A 88 0.88 -10.07 11.74
CA ALA A 88 -0.16 -9.10 12.05
C ALA A 88 -1.55 -9.47 11.47
N ASP A 89 -1.67 -10.63 10.82
CA ASP A 89 -2.87 -11.11 10.12
C ASP A 89 -3.51 -10.04 9.22
N ARG A 90 -2.69 -9.36 8.41
CA ARG A 90 -3.13 -8.25 7.55
C ARG A 90 -2.33 -8.16 6.26
N VAL A 91 -2.82 -7.36 5.33
CA VAL A 91 -2.01 -6.92 4.19
C VAL A 91 -1.17 -5.71 4.64
N GLY A 92 0.15 -5.83 4.61
CA GLY A 92 1.04 -4.69 4.72
C GLY A 92 1.19 -3.98 3.38
N TYR A 93 1.60 -2.70 3.42
CA TYR A 93 1.85 -1.92 2.22
C TYR A 93 3.09 -1.03 2.39
N HIS A 94 3.71 -0.69 1.27
CA HIS A 94 4.66 0.41 1.15
C HIS A 94 4.02 1.49 0.27
N ALA A 95 3.89 2.70 0.81
CA ALA A 95 3.37 3.83 0.06
C ALA A 95 4.53 4.60 -0.59
N PRO A 96 4.44 4.90 -1.90
CA PRO A 96 5.42 5.73 -2.57
C PRO A 96 5.28 7.18 -2.13
N GLY A 97 6.35 7.95 -2.31
CA GLY A 97 6.37 9.34 -1.88
C GLY A 97 7.37 10.17 -2.64
N ILE A 98 7.07 11.45 -2.77
CA ILE A 98 7.95 12.45 -3.36
C ILE A 98 9.09 12.74 -2.37
N PRO A 99 10.36 12.58 -2.78
CA PRO A 99 11.52 12.82 -1.91
C PRO A 99 11.68 14.27 -1.48
N GLU A 100 12.31 14.50 -0.32
CA GLU A 100 12.55 15.86 0.22
C GLU A 100 13.43 16.75 -0.67
N ASP A 101 14.24 16.16 -1.56
CA ASP A 101 15.09 16.88 -2.50
C ASP A 101 14.37 17.26 -3.81
N TRP A 102 13.03 17.17 -3.85
CA TRP A 102 12.20 17.35 -5.03
C TRP A 102 12.52 18.63 -5.81
N GLN A 103 12.73 19.74 -5.10
CA GLN A 103 12.99 21.04 -5.70
C GLN A 103 14.39 21.12 -6.33
N ALA A 104 15.38 20.47 -5.71
CA ALA A 104 16.76 20.49 -6.19
C ALA A 104 16.95 19.60 -7.42
N ARG A 105 16.14 18.56 -7.54
CA ARG A 105 16.17 17.59 -8.64
C ARG A 105 15.13 17.85 -9.72
N GLU A 106 14.25 18.83 -9.51
CA GLU A 106 13.25 19.28 -10.48
C GLU A 106 12.36 18.11 -10.96
N TYR A 107 11.87 17.27 -10.03
CA TYR A 107 11.12 16.04 -10.38
C TYR A 107 9.88 16.33 -11.24
N HIS A 108 9.16 17.41 -10.94
CA HIS A 108 7.99 17.81 -11.70
C HIS A 108 7.87 19.35 -11.73
N PRO A 109 7.57 19.97 -12.88
CA PRO A 109 7.49 21.44 -13.01
C PRO A 109 6.35 22.05 -12.18
N GLU A 110 5.34 21.27 -11.84
CA GLU A 110 4.21 21.72 -11.02
C GLU A 110 4.40 21.46 -9.53
N LEU A 111 5.49 20.83 -9.08
CA LEU A 111 5.84 20.86 -7.67
C LEU A 111 6.44 22.23 -7.36
N ASP A 112 5.67 23.07 -6.68
CA ASP A 112 6.05 24.45 -6.36
C ASP A 112 6.02 24.75 -4.86
N THR A 113 5.36 23.91 -4.05
CA THR A 113 5.26 24.07 -2.61
C THR A 113 5.45 22.77 -1.84
N TRP A 114 5.97 22.89 -0.61
CA TRP A 114 5.99 21.80 0.35
C TRP A 114 4.58 21.30 0.73
N GLY A 115 3.57 22.17 0.65
CA GLY A 115 2.18 21.80 0.92
C GLY A 115 1.67 20.77 -0.08
N THR A 116 1.90 20.99 -1.37
CA THR A 116 1.56 20.07 -2.45
C THR A 116 2.25 18.71 -2.26
N VAL A 117 3.56 18.71 -1.99
CA VAL A 117 4.31 17.47 -1.73
C VAL A 117 3.78 16.71 -0.52
N SER A 118 3.53 17.41 0.58
CA SER A 118 3.01 16.78 1.80
C SER A 118 1.60 16.25 1.63
N ALA A 119 0.74 16.93 0.86
CA ALA A 119 -0.61 16.47 0.57
C ALA A 119 -0.56 15.17 -0.25
N ILE A 120 0.19 15.15 -1.35
CA ILE A 120 0.36 13.94 -2.18
C ILE A 120 0.86 12.76 -1.36
N ASN A 121 1.95 12.93 -0.60
CA ASN A 121 2.51 11.81 0.18
C ASN A 121 1.54 11.31 1.28
N ALA A 122 0.79 12.22 1.93
CA ALA A 122 -0.17 11.84 2.96
C ALA A 122 -1.34 11.04 2.35
N GLU A 123 -1.87 11.51 1.23
CA GLU A 123 -3.02 10.89 0.57
C GLU A 123 -2.67 9.57 -0.09
N LEU A 124 -1.44 9.40 -0.61
CA LEU A 124 -0.95 8.09 -1.07
C LEU A 124 -0.81 7.10 0.09
N THR A 125 -0.37 7.56 1.27
CA THR A 125 -0.33 6.70 2.46
C THR A 125 -1.73 6.22 2.84
N GLU A 126 -2.72 7.12 2.83
CA GLU A 126 -4.11 6.79 3.11
C GLU A 126 -4.70 5.83 2.06
N PHE A 127 -4.43 6.06 0.78
CA PHE A 127 -4.86 5.17 -0.28
C PHE A 127 -4.29 3.75 -0.13
N GLY A 128 -3.00 3.62 0.18
CA GLY A 128 -2.37 2.32 0.47
C GLY A 128 -3.04 1.59 1.66
N GLN A 129 -3.43 2.34 2.70
CA GLN A 129 -4.19 1.78 3.81
C GLN A 129 -5.57 1.27 3.36
N ILE A 130 -6.30 2.04 2.54
CA ILE A 130 -7.63 1.63 2.04
C ILE A 130 -7.51 0.34 1.22
N VAL A 131 -6.56 0.28 0.28
CA VAL A 131 -6.31 -0.93 -0.54
C VAL A 131 -6.01 -2.14 0.34
N SER A 132 -5.16 -1.97 1.36
CA SER A 132 -4.84 -3.03 2.34
C SER A 132 -6.09 -3.54 3.07
N VAL A 133 -6.98 -2.65 3.49
CA VAL A 133 -8.25 -3.00 4.15
C VAL A 133 -9.19 -3.73 3.19
N VAL A 134 -9.41 -3.20 1.98
CA VAL A 134 -10.27 -3.83 0.96
C VAL A 134 -9.78 -5.24 0.62
N LEU A 135 -8.48 -5.41 0.40
CA LEU A 135 -7.89 -6.74 0.15
C LEU A 135 -8.18 -7.71 1.29
N LYS A 136 -7.96 -7.30 2.55
CA LYS A 136 -8.18 -8.17 3.71
C LYS A 136 -9.65 -8.48 3.96
N GLU A 137 -10.55 -7.51 3.81
CA GLU A 137 -11.95 -7.68 4.17
C GLU A 137 -12.79 -8.34 3.07
N GLU A 138 -12.51 -8.06 1.79
CA GLU A 138 -13.39 -8.46 0.68
C GLU A 138 -12.82 -9.58 -0.21
N TYR A 139 -11.48 -9.69 -0.31
CA TYR A 139 -10.84 -10.62 -1.26
C TYR A 139 -10.12 -11.80 -0.58
N ILE A 140 -9.52 -11.57 0.58
CA ILE A 140 -8.72 -12.57 1.31
C ILE A 140 -9.61 -13.41 2.23
N THR A 141 -9.54 -14.73 2.07
CA THR A 141 -10.21 -15.68 2.99
C THR A 141 -9.27 -16.44 3.91
N TRP A 142 -7.96 -16.25 3.76
CA TRP A 142 -6.95 -16.87 4.61
C TRP A 142 -6.67 -16.04 5.86
N GLU A 143 -6.19 -16.74 6.88
CA GLU A 143 -5.81 -16.22 8.18
C GLU A 143 -4.45 -16.79 8.54
N ALA A 144 -3.72 -16.12 9.42
CA ALA A 144 -2.45 -16.60 9.92
C ALA A 144 -2.58 -17.99 10.55
N GLU A 145 -1.67 -18.91 10.19
CA GLU A 145 -1.65 -20.27 10.74
C GLU A 145 -1.08 -20.25 12.17
N TYR A 146 -1.92 -19.91 13.16
CA TYR A 146 -1.53 -19.98 14.56
C TYR A 146 -1.51 -21.42 15.08
N GLU A 147 -0.32 -22.00 15.22
CA GLU A 147 -0.12 -23.24 15.97
C GLU A 147 0.22 -22.93 17.44
N PRO A 148 -0.72 -23.16 18.40
CA PRO A 148 -0.40 -23.01 19.81
C PRO A 148 0.69 -24.00 20.23
N PRO A 149 1.63 -23.62 21.10
CA PRO A 149 2.67 -24.52 21.57
C PRO A 149 2.07 -25.74 22.26
N GLU A 150 2.56 -26.94 21.91
CA GLU A 150 2.06 -28.23 22.44
C GLU A 150 2.22 -28.37 23.98
N ASP A 151 3.08 -27.55 24.60
CA ASP A 151 3.37 -27.51 26.04
C ASP A 151 2.55 -26.43 26.78
N LEU A 152 1.25 -26.30 26.49
CA LEU A 152 0.37 -25.51 27.37
C LEU A 152 0.24 -26.24 28.73
N PRO A 153 0.62 -25.62 29.86
CA PRO A 153 0.46 -26.26 31.17
C PRO A 153 -1.03 -26.47 31.48
N ASP A 154 -1.41 -27.70 31.83
CA ASP A 154 -2.73 -28.00 32.38
C ASP A 154 -2.94 -27.20 33.69
N PHE A 155 -3.87 -26.25 33.67
CA PHE A 155 -4.32 -25.56 34.87
C PHE A 155 -5.47 -26.38 35.50
N ASP A 156 -5.14 -27.20 36.51
CA ASP A 156 -6.10 -27.86 37.42
C ASP A 156 -6.48 -26.93 38.60
#